data_AF-A0A484FW32-F1
#
_entry.id   AF-A0A484FW32-F1
#
_cell.length_a   1.000
_cell.length_b   1.000
_cell.length_c   1.000
_cell.angle_alpha   90.00
_cell.angle_beta   90.00
_cell.angle_gamma   90.00
#
_symmetry.space_group_name_H-M   'P 1'
#
loop_
_entity.id
_entity.type
_entity.pdbx_description
1 polymer ?
#
loop_
_entity_poly.entity_id
_entity_poly.type
_entity_poly.pdbx_seq_one_letter_code
_entity_poly.pdbx_strand_id
1 'polypeptide(L)'
;MPSPLRTLAVALAPVLVQAASLADVCTTTHAQEALPAAGFMPGITIDPSSVQTAIVTNASVSSEWYPSATIDYCNVTFAYSHDGLADDVVHVTHWVPAPDSFRTRYVSTGGGGLAINSQTRYIPTGIIVGAVSGITDGGFGSFDTQWDAVFLEAKGTVNWQSVYMFGYQAHHELATLGKQFARSF
;
A
#
# COMPACT_ATOMS: atom_id res chain seq x y z
N MET A 1 61.43 22.95 32.09
CA MET A 1 60.48 21.91 32.54
C MET A 1 59.27 21.96 31.62
N PRO A 2 59.06 20.99 30.71
CA PRO A 2 57.88 20.99 29.85
C PRO A 2 56.71 20.26 30.54
N SER A 3 55.52 20.84 30.45
CA SER A 3 54.26 20.25 30.95
C SER A 3 53.77 19.15 30.00
N PRO A 4 53.31 17.98 30.48
CA PRO A 4 52.79 16.95 29.61
C PRO A 4 51.34 17.25 29.25
N LEU A 5 51.09 17.53 27.97
CA LEU A 5 49.75 17.53 27.39
C LEU A 5 49.18 16.11 27.51
N ARG A 6 48.11 15.93 28.29
CA ARG A 6 47.35 14.68 28.34
C ARG A 6 46.32 14.66 27.21
N THR A 7 46.59 13.88 26.18
CA THR A 7 45.63 13.58 25.11
C THR A 7 44.63 12.54 25.63
N LEU A 8 43.37 12.92 25.85
CA LEU A 8 42.29 11.96 26.06
C LEU A 8 41.91 11.33 24.72
N ALA A 9 42.11 10.01 24.59
CA ALA A 9 41.57 9.24 23.49
C ALA A 9 40.11 8.87 23.80
N VAL A 10 39.18 9.35 22.99
CA VAL A 10 37.76 8.93 23.03
C VAL A 10 37.65 7.64 22.22
N ALA A 11 37.29 6.54 22.87
CA ALA A 11 36.98 5.29 22.21
C ALA A 11 35.55 5.36 21.62
N LEU A 12 35.44 5.40 20.29
CA LEU A 12 34.17 5.24 19.59
C LEU A 12 33.85 3.74 19.51
N ALA A 13 32.82 3.30 20.21
CA ALA A 13 32.28 1.96 20.04
C ALA A 13 31.53 1.87 18.69
N PRO A 14 31.72 0.82 17.89
CA PRO A 14 30.97 0.65 16.66
C PRO A 14 29.49 0.35 16.97
N VAL A 15 28.59 1.12 16.37
CA VAL A 15 27.15 0.83 16.41
C VAL A 15 26.86 -0.19 15.30
N LEU A 16 26.39 -1.39 15.68
CA LEU A 16 25.87 -2.36 14.73
C LEU A 16 24.49 -1.92 14.29
N VAL A 17 24.35 -1.47 13.04
CA VAL A 17 23.04 -1.19 12.44
C VAL A 17 22.49 -2.50 11.90
N GLN A 18 21.50 -3.06 12.58
CA GLN A 18 20.79 -4.26 12.12
C GLN A 18 19.77 -3.85 11.06
N ALA A 19 19.70 -4.58 9.95
CA ALA A 19 18.66 -4.36 8.94
C ALA A 19 17.29 -4.66 9.55
N ALA A 20 16.31 -3.79 9.29
CA ALA A 20 14.95 -4.00 9.74
C ALA A 20 14.37 -5.28 9.12
N SER A 21 13.70 -6.09 9.93
CA SER A 21 12.96 -7.26 9.48
C SER A 21 11.56 -6.87 9.01
N LEU A 22 10.87 -7.80 8.35
CA LEU A 22 9.45 -7.60 7.99
C LEU A 22 8.58 -7.32 9.22
N ALA A 23 8.88 -7.93 10.37
CA ALA A 23 8.13 -7.72 11.60
C ALA A 23 8.38 -6.33 12.22
N ASP A 24 9.58 -5.77 12.04
CA ASP A 24 9.91 -4.43 12.54
C ASP A 24 9.13 -3.34 11.78
N VAL A 25 8.95 -3.51 10.46
CA VAL A 25 8.25 -2.53 9.60
C VAL A 25 6.75 -2.79 9.46
N CYS A 26 6.27 -4.03 9.64
CA CYS A 26 4.85 -4.36 9.49
C CYS A 26 4.04 -4.08 10.76
N THR A 27 3.98 -2.81 11.15
CA THR A 27 3.19 -2.33 12.27
C THR A 27 2.26 -1.21 11.83
N THR A 28 1.12 -1.07 12.51
CA THR A 28 0.17 0.02 12.22
C THR A 28 0.81 1.39 12.38
N THR A 29 1.66 1.58 13.40
CA THR A 29 2.39 2.84 13.61
C THR A 29 3.33 3.16 12.45
N HIS A 30 4.15 2.20 12.02
CA HIS A 30 5.07 2.40 10.89
C HIS A 30 4.32 2.68 9.59
N ALA A 31 3.22 1.95 9.34
CA ALA A 31 2.36 2.19 8.19
C ALA A 31 1.71 3.58 8.22
N GLN A 32 1.26 4.06 9.39
CA GLN A 32 0.70 5.41 9.56
C GLN A 32 1.74 6.50 9.30
N GLU A 33 2.97 6.32 9.78
CA GLU A 33 4.09 7.26 9.54
C GLU A 33 4.51 7.30 8.07
N ALA A 34 4.33 6.21 7.35
CA ALA A 34 4.61 6.09 5.93
C ALA A 34 3.50 6.63 5.00
N LEU A 35 2.34 7.01 5.55
CA LEU A 35 1.24 7.54 4.74
C LEU A 35 1.68 8.83 4.02
N PRO A 36 1.15 9.07 2.80
CA PRO A 36 1.31 10.37 2.16
C PRO A 36 0.83 11.50 3.07
N ALA A 37 1.59 12.59 3.12
CA ALA A 37 1.24 13.75 3.94
C ALA A 37 -0.13 14.34 3.55
N ALA A 38 -0.78 15.00 4.51
CA ALA A 38 -2.04 15.70 4.24
C ALA A 38 -1.88 16.70 3.08
N GLY A 39 -2.85 16.68 2.15
CA GLY A 39 -2.80 17.51 0.93
C GLY A 39 -1.82 17.03 -0.14
N PHE A 40 -1.21 15.85 -0.01
CA PHE A 40 -0.34 15.27 -1.04
C PHE A 40 -1.04 15.13 -2.40
N MET A 41 -2.31 14.72 -2.39
CA MET A 41 -3.15 14.65 -3.59
C MET A 41 -4.38 15.55 -3.37
N PRO A 42 -4.62 16.56 -4.22
CA PRO A 42 -5.76 17.47 -4.05
C PRO A 42 -7.10 16.73 -4.12
N GLY A 43 -8.05 17.13 -3.26
CA GLY A 43 -9.42 16.65 -3.30
C GLY A 43 -9.65 15.29 -2.66
N ILE A 44 -8.63 14.71 -2.01
CA ILE A 44 -8.81 13.53 -1.16
C ILE A 44 -8.24 13.74 0.25
N THR A 45 -8.83 13.04 1.20
CA THR A 45 -8.40 12.99 2.59
C THR A 45 -8.18 11.53 2.98
N ILE A 46 -6.94 11.17 3.34
CA ILE A 46 -6.60 9.84 3.87
C ILE A 46 -7.06 9.77 5.33
N ASP A 47 -7.67 8.67 5.75
CA ASP A 47 -8.00 8.40 7.15
C ASP A 47 -6.88 7.55 7.80
N PRO A 48 -5.98 8.13 8.63
CA PRO A 48 -4.92 7.37 9.26
C PRO A 48 -5.43 6.34 10.27
N SER A 49 -6.66 6.52 10.80
CA SER A 49 -7.25 5.59 11.76
C SER A 49 -7.76 4.30 11.10
N SER A 50 -7.97 4.31 9.78
CA SER A 50 -8.36 3.15 8.98
C SER A 50 -7.24 2.16 8.72
N VAL A 51 -5.98 2.51 9.04
CA VAL A 51 -4.81 1.69 8.72
C VAL A 51 -4.87 0.35 9.44
N GLN A 52 -4.75 -0.73 8.68
CA GLN A 52 -4.64 -2.11 9.17
C GLN A 52 -3.41 -2.76 8.57
N THR A 53 -2.70 -3.55 9.39
CA THR A 53 -1.49 -4.26 8.98
C THR A 53 -1.56 -5.72 9.39
N ALA A 54 -1.15 -6.63 8.51
CA ALA A 54 -1.02 -8.05 8.82
C ALA A 54 0.23 -8.64 8.18
N ILE A 55 1.08 -9.27 8.99
CA ILE A 55 2.22 -10.05 8.48
C ILE A 55 1.70 -11.36 7.91
N VAL A 56 2.11 -11.69 6.70
CA VAL A 56 1.89 -12.98 6.07
C VAL A 56 3.23 -13.59 5.72
N THR A 57 3.47 -14.81 6.19
CA THR A 57 4.71 -15.56 5.92
C THR A 57 4.40 -16.91 5.29
N ASN A 58 5.33 -17.42 4.48
CA ASN A 58 5.26 -18.71 3.81
C ASN A 58 4.00 -18.88 2.95
N ALA A 59 3.53 -17.81 2.32
CA ALA A 59 2.36 -17.87 1.44
C ALA A 59 2.75 -18.46 0.08
N SER A 60 2.17 -19.61 -0.25
CA SER A 60 2.30 -20.22 -1.57
C SER A 60 1.35 -19.55 -2.57
N VAL A 61 1.90 -19.00 -3.64
CA VAL A 61 1.15 -18.30 -4.70
C VAL A 61 1.48 -18.90 -6.06
N SER A 62 0.49 -18.92 -6.97
CA SER A 62 0.64 -19.38 -8.34
C SER A 62 -0.48 -18.84 -9.22
N SER A 63 -0.20 -18.51 -10.48
CA SER A 63 -1.22 -18.19 -11.49
C SER A 63 -0.71 -18.49 -12.89
N GLU A 64 -1.55 -18.31 -13.92
CA GLU A 64 -1.09 -18.38 -15.30
C GLU A 64 -0.19 -17.21 -15.75
N TRP A 65 -0.05 -16.15 -14.93
CA TRP A 65 0.70 -14.93 -15.26
C TRP A 65 2.02 -14.75 -14.51
N TYR A 66 2.31 -15.60 -13.51
CA TYR A 66 3.57 -15.60 -12.77
C TYR A 66 3.93 -17.00 -12.25
N PRO A 67 5.23 -17.33 -12.10
CA PRO A 67 5.65 -18.64 -11.62
C PRO A 67 5.22 -18.89 -10.17
N SER A 68 5.05 -20.15 -9.80
CA SER A 68 4.81 -20.53 -8.41
C SER A 68 5.92 -20.02 -7.51
N ALA A 69 5.56 -19.40 -6.38
CA ALA A 69 6.50 -18.83 -5.43
C ALA A 69 5.98 -18.98 -3.99
N THR A 70 6.92 -18.96 -3.04
CA THR A 70 6.62 -18.75 -1.62
C THR A 70 7.03 -17.34 -1.27
N ILE A 71 6.11 -16.55 -0.72
CA ILE A 71 6.33 -15.13 -0.45
C ILE A 71 6.01 -14.78 1.00
N ASP A 72 6.74 -13.78 1.50
CA ASP A 72 6.50 -13.10 2.77
C ASP A 72 6.22 -11.63 2.49
N TYR A 73 5.18 -11.06 3.12
CA TYR A 73 4.79 -9.67 2.92
C TYR A 73 4.01 -9.11 4.11
N CYS A 74 4.01 -7.78 4.20
CA CYS A 74 3.10 -7.02 5.04
C CYS A 74 1.89 -6.63 4.20
N ASN A 75 0.70 -7.10 4.58
CA ASN A 75 -0.54 -6.60 4.03
C ASN A 75 -0.92 -5.31 4.77
N VAL A 76 -0.96 -4.19 4.05
CA VAL A 76 -1.34 -2.89 4.59
C VAL A 76 -2.58 -2.40 3.85
N THR A 77 -3.66 -2.14 4.56
CA THR A 77 -4.87 -1.54 4.01
C THR A 77 -5.13 -0.21 4.70
N PHE A 78 -5.50 0.81 3.93
CA PHE A 78 -6.00 2.07 4.45
C PHE A 78 -7.05 2.64 3.51
N ALA A 79 -7.84 3.59 4.02
CA ALA A 79 -8.92 4.24 3.32
C ALA A 79 -8.67 5.74 3.11
N TYR A 80 -9.28 6.28 2.07
CA TYR A 80 -9.42 7.71 1.85
C TYR A 80 -10.83 8.05 1.37
N SER A 81 -11.17 9.33 1.43
CA SER A 81 -12.42 9.89 0.92
C SER A 81 -12.15 11.06 -0.01
N HIS A 82 -13.06 11.34 -0.93
CA HIS A 82 -13.05 12.53 -1.77
C HIS A 82 -13.73 13.71 -1.06
N ASP A 83 -13.09 14.86 -1.08
CA ASP A 83 -13.60 16.05 -0.42
C ASP A 83 -14.93 16.50 -1.06
N GLY A 84 -15.95 16.68 -0.22
CA GLY A 84 -17.28 17.12 -0.66
C GLY A 84 -18.23 16.00 -1.10
N LEU A 85 -17.80 14.73 -1.06
CA LEU A 85 -18.68 13.58 -1.22
C LEU A 85 -19.05 13.00 0.16
N ALA A 86 -20.35 12.87 0.42
CA ALA A 86 -20.83 12.29 1.67
C ALA A 86 -20.68 10.77 1.61
N ASP A 87 -20.28 10.19 2.75
CA ASP A 87 -20.16 8.73 2.95
C ASP A 87 -19.21 8.02 1.97
N ASP A 88 -18.32 8.76 1.31
CA ASP A 88 -17.32 8.22 0.38
C ASP A 88 -16.15 7.59 1.16
N VAL A 89 -15.90 6.31 0.89
CA VAL A 89 -14.79 5.55 1.49
C VAL A 89 -14.22 4.63 0.43
N VAL A 90 -12.96 4.85 0.07
CA VAL A 90 -12.21 4.04 -0.90
C VAL A 90 -11.07 3.34 -0.19
N HIS A 91 -11.02 2.02 -0.29
CA HIS A 91 -9.95 1.23 0.28
C HIS A 91 -8.87 0.95 -0.75
N VAL A 92 -7.61 1.04 -0.30
CA VAL A 92 -6.45 0.56 -1.03
C VAL A 92 -5.69 -0.43 -0.16
N THR A 93 -5.29 -1.53 -0.76
CA THR A 93 -4.45 -2.54 -0.14
C THR A 93 -3.11 -2.60 -0.84
N HIS A 94 -2.05 -2.58 -0.05
CA HIS A 94 -0.66 -2.69 -0.47
C HIS A 94 -0.03 -3.91 0.18
N TRP A 95 0.50 -4.82 -0.62
CA TRP A 95 1.42 -5.82 -0.14
C TRP A 95 2.83 -5.26 -0.24
N VAL A 96 3.52 -5.21 0.89
CA VAL A 96 4.88 -4.69 1.01
C VAL A 96 5.83 -5.87 1.26
N PRO A 97 6.89 -6.05 0.45
CA PRO A 97 7.86 -7.13 0.67
C PRO A 97 8.73 -6.85 1.91
N ALA A 98 9.43 -7.87 2.39
CA ALA A 98 10.47 -7.67 3.41
C ALA A 98 11.53 -6.64 2.95
N PRO A 99 12.12 -5.85 3.87
CA PRO A 99 13.07 -4.79 3.50
C PRO A 99 14.26 -5.25 2.64
N ASP A 100 14.78 -6.45 2.88
CA ASP A 100 15.88 -7.06 2.10
C ASP A 100 15.46 -7.54 0.70
N SER A 101 14.16 -7.73 0.49
CA SER A 101 13.55 -8.18 -0.76
C SER A 101 13.03 -7.03 -1.61
N PHE A 102 12.87 -5.84 -1.04
CA PHE A 102 12.41 -4.65 -1.75
C PHE A 102 13.44 -4.14 -2.77
N ARG A 103 13.01 -3.94 -4.01
CA ARG A 103 13.84 -3.53 -5.15
C ARG A 103 13.48 -2.13 -5.66
N THR A 104 12.93 -1.28 -4.80
CA THR A 104 12.51 0.10 -5.13
C THR A 104 11.53 0.13 -6.30
N ARG A 105 10.57 -0.81 -6.29
CA ARG A 105 9.56 -0.98 -7.34
C ARG A 105 8.16 -0.82 -6.76
N TYR A 106 7.28 -0.28 -7.56
CA TYR A 106 5.85 -0.24 -7.28
C TYR A 106 5.09 -0.78 -8.48
N VAL A 107 4.08 -1.61 -8.25
CA VAL A 107 3.14 -2.06 -9.26
C VAL A 107 1.73 -2.09 -8.67
N SER A 108 0.77 -1.51 -9.37
CA SER A 108 -0.65 -1.73 -9.08
C SER A 108 -1.19 -2.79 -10.01
N THR A 109 -2.06 -3.66 -9.50
CA THR A 109 -2.77 -4.63 -10.32
C THR A 109 -4.22 -4.19 -10.55
N GLY A 110 -4.79 -4.65 -11.66
CA GLY A 110 -6.17 -4.34 -12.06
C GLY A 110 -7.11 -5.53 -11.94
N GLY A 111 -8.34 -5.31 -12.36
CA GLY A 111 -9.37 -6.34 -12.45
C GLY A 111 -9.62 -6.83 -13.87
N GLY A 112 -10.82 -7.33 -14.08
CA GLY A 112 -11.29 -7.85 -15.36
C GLY A 112 -12.82 -7.98 -15.35
N GLY A 113 -13.45 -7.83 -16.52
CA GLY A 113 -14.91 -7.73 -16.58
C GLY A 113 -15.38 -6.46 -15.86
N LEU A 114 -16.24 -6.61 -14.85
CA LEU A 114 -16.75 -5.51 -14.02
C LEU A 114 -16.06 -5.42 -12.65
N ALA A 115 -15.05 -6.25 -12.40
CA ALA A 115 -14.26 -6.20 -11.18
C ALA A 115 -13.15 -5.16 -11.38
N ILE A 116 -12.99 -4.23 -10.43
CA ILE A 116 -11.94 -3.22 -10.51
C ILE A 116 -10.56 -3.77 -10.12
N ASN A 117 -10.53 -4.89 -9.39
CA ASN A 117 -9.31 -5.57 -8.96
C ASN A 117 -9.45 -7.10 -9.11
N SER A 118 -8.33 -7.81 -9.05
CA SER A 118 -8.28 -9.29 -9.08
C SER A 118 -7.82 -9.90 -7.75
N GLN A 119 -7.82 -9.12 -6.68
CA GLN A 119 -7.45 -9.53 -5.32
C GLN A 119 -6.12 -10.34 -5.27
N THR A 120 -6.10 -11.40 -4.46
CA THR A 120 -4.98 -12.33 -4.25
C THR A 120 -4.54 -13.06 -5.51
N ARG A 121 -5.33 -13.02 -6.59
CA ARG A 121 -4.98 -13.66 -7.86
C ARG A 121 -3.75 -13.02 -8.48
N TYR A 122 -3.65 -11.69 -8.49
CA TYR A 122 -2.58 -10.96 -9.20
C TYR A 122 -1.73 -10.04 -8.34
N ILE A 123 -2.22 -9.58 -7.18
CA ILE A 123 -1.38 -8.80 -6.26
C ILE A 123 -0.04 -9.48 -5.87
N PRO A 124 0.13 -10.83 -5.84
CA PRO A 124 1.44 -11.43 -5.57
C PRO A 124 2.53 -11.07 -6.58
N THR A 125 2.17 -10.66 -7.80
CA THR A 125 3.14 -10.37 -8.88
C THR A 125 4.19 -9.34 -8.45
N GLY A 126 3.78 -8.33 -7.67
CA GLY A 126 4.69 -7.31 -7.16
C GLY A 126 5.67 -7.89 -6.14
N ILE A 127 5.19 -8.65 -5.16
CA ILE A 127 6.04 -9.25 -4.12
C ILE A 127 7.10 -10.18 -4.75
N ILE A 128 6.70 -11.00 -5.74
CA ILE A 128 7.60 -11.92 -6.45
C ILE A 128 8.79 -11.18 -7.10
N VAL A 129 8.57 -9.95 -7.58
CA VAL A 129 9.62 -9.15 -8.23
C VAL A 129 10.23 -8.08 -7.32
N GLY A 130 9.96 -8.16 -6.01
CA GLY A 130 10.47 -7.23 -5.00
C GLY A 130 9.87 -5.83 -5.09
N ALA A 131 8.59 -5.72 -5.45
CA ALA A 131 7.85 -4.47 -5.52
C ALA A 131 6.76 -4.41 -4.44
N VAL A 132 6.44 -3.20 -3.99
CA VAL A 132 5.15 -2.96 -3.34
C VAL A 132 4.05 -3.15 -4.38
N SER A 133 3.03 -3.94 -4.03
CA SER A 133 1.95 -4.32 -4.94
C SER A 133 0.61 -3.79 -4.45
N GLY A 134 -0.14 -3.07 -5.28
CA GLY A 134 -1.37 -2.38 -4.87
C GLY A 134 -2.66 -2.89 -5.55
N ILE A 135 -3.78 -2.82 -4.83
CA ILE A 135 -5.17 -2.94 -5.35
C ILE A 135 -6.09 -1.89 -4.70
N THR A 136 -7.23 -1.61 -5.33
CA THR A 136 -8.30 -0.73 -4.83
C THR A 136 -9.65 -1.43 -4.91
N ASP A 137 -10.58 -1.07 -4.02
CA ASP A 137 -12.00 -1.47 -4.11
C ASP A 137 -12.85 -0.49 -4.94
N GLY A 138 -12.26 0.63 -5.40
CA GLY A 138 -12.96 1.65 -6.18
C GLY A 138 -14.02 2.44 -5.41
N GLY A 139 -14.13 2.27 -4.09
CA GLY A 139 -15.23 2.82 -3.30
C GLY A 139 -16.53 2.03 -3.45
N PHE A 140 -16.47 0.78 -3.88
CA PHE A 140 -17.66 -0.04 -4.12
C PHE A 140 -18.14 -0.78 -2.85
N GLY A 141 -17.55 -0.45 -1.70
CA GLY A 141 -17.90 -1.00 -0.38
C GLY A 141 -17.15 -2.28 0.00
N SER A 142 -16.55 -3.00 -0.96
CA SER A 142 -15.64 -4.11 -0.67
C SER A 142 -14.77 -4.46 -1.88
N PHE A 143 -13.64 -5.15 -1.66
CA PHE A 143 -12.78 -5.66 -2.74
C PHE A 143 -13.45 -6.73 -3.62
N ASP A 144 -14.58 -7.29 -3.18
CA ASP A 144 -15.39 -8.29 -3.89
C ASP A 144 -16.54 -7.68 -4.71
N THR A 145 -16.88 -6.40 -4.47
CA THR A 145 -18.01 -5.75 -5.13
C THR A 145 -17.69 -5.48 -6.60
N GLN A 146 -18.56 -5.97 -7.49
CA GLN A 146 -18.51 -5.68 -8.93
C GLN A 146 -19.12 -4.31 -9.22
N TRP A 147 -18.66 -3.64 -10.27
CA TRP A 147 -19.08 -2.28 -10.58
C TRP A 147 -20.58 -2.16 -10.90
N ASP A 148 -21.21 -3.18 -11.49
CA ASP A 148 -22.66 -3.17 -11.77
C ASP A 148 -23.53 -3.11 -10.51
N ALA A 149 -23.03 -3.58 -9.37
CA ALA A 149 -23.73 -3.47 -8.09
C ALA A 149 -23.85 -2.01 -7.60
N VAL A 150 -23.00 -1.11 -8.08
CA VAL A 150 -22.92 0.30 -7.67
C VAL A 150 -23.08 1.29 -8.84
N PHE A 151 -23.34 0.79 -10.05
CA PHE A 151 -23.51 1.62 -11.24
C PHE A 151 -24.75 2.51 -11.17
N LEU A 152 -25.82 2.01 -10.54
CA LEU A 152 -27.08 2.73 -10.37
C LEU A 152 -27.31 3.11 -8.91
N GLU A 153 -27.73 4.34 -8.70
CA GLU A 153 -28.34 4.78 -7.45
C GLU A 153 -29.71 4.12 -7.23
N ALA A 154 -30.24 4.19 -6.02
CA ALA A 154 -31.54 3.59 -5.63
C ALA A 154 -32.75 3.97 -6.53
N LYS A 155 -32.63 5.05 -7.32
CA LYS A 155 -33.66 5.53 -8.27
C LYS A 155 -33.34 5.23 -9.74
N GLY A 156 -32.37 4.35 -10.01
CA GLY A 156 -31.94 4.01 -11.38
C GLY A 156 -31.19 5.14 -12.09
N THR A 157 -30.80 6.19 -11.36
CA THR A 157 -29.92 7.24 -11.90
C THR A 157 -28.49 6.72 -11.91
N VAL A 158 -27.72 7.03 -12.95
CA VAL A 158 -26.31 6.66 -13.04
C VAL A 158 -25.55 7.29 -11.88
N ASN A 159 -24.84 6.46 -11.11
CA ASN A 159 -23.82 6.92 -10.18
C ASN A 159 -22.57 7.30 -10.99
N TRP A 160 -22.46 8.58 -11.36
CA TRP A 160 -21.33 9.05 -12.15
C TRP A 160 -20.00 8.97 -11.39
N GLN A 161 -20.02 9.05 -10.06
CA GLN A 161 -18.82 8.85 -9.26
C GLN A 161 -18.28 7.44 -9.45
N SER A 162 -19.13 6.40 -9.32
CA SER A 162 -18.68 5.02 -9.53
C SER A 162 -18.20 4.78 -10.97
N VAL A 163 -18.78 5.47 -11.97
CA VAL A 163 -18.30 5.46 -13.37
C VAL A 163 -16.86 6.01 -13.47
N TYR A 164 -16.55 7.13 -12.83
CA TYR A 164 -15.20 7.72 -12.86
C TYR A 164 -14.20 6.86 -12.08
N MET A 165 -14.60 6.38 -10.91
CA MET A 165 -13.80 5.48 -10.07
C MET A 165 -13.40 4.22 -10.83
N PHE A 166 -14.37 3.56 -11.50
CA PHE A 166 -14.10 2.40 -12.34
C PHE A 166 -13.28 2.74 -13.59
N GLY A 167 -13.60 3.87 -14.25
CA GLY A 167 -13.07 4.21 -15.56
C GLY A 167 -11.59 4.61 -15.54
N TYR A 168 -11.14 5.35 -14.52
CA TYR A 168 -9.74 5.79 -14.43
C TYR A 168 -9.30 6.20 -13.03
N GLN A 169 -10.19 6.77 -12.23
CA GLN A 169 -9.83 7.57 -11.06
C GLN A 169 -9.25 6.71 -9.94
N ALA A 170 -9.91 5.60 -9.57
CA ALA A 170 -9.44 4.76 -8.48
C ALA A 170 -8.05 4.16 -8.74
N HIS A 171 -7.77 3.77 -10.00
CA HIS A 171 -6.46 3.26 -10.38
C HIS A 171 -5.38 4.36 -10.42
N HIS A 172 -5.74 5.58 -10.84
CA HIS A 172 -4.84 6.72 -10.77
C HIS A 172 -4.46 7.04 -9.32
N GLU A 173 -5.44 7.06 -8.43
CA GLU A 173 -5.28 7.35 -7.01
C GLU A 173 -4.47 6.27 -6.31
N LEU A 174 -4.82 4.99 -6.54
CA LEU A 174 -4.04 3.83 -6.07
C LEU A 174 -2.56 3.96 -6.48
N ALA A 175 -2.29 4.23 -7.77
CA ALA A 175 -0.94 4.31 -8.27
C ALA A 175 -0.17 5.51 -7.71
N THR A 176 -0.85 6.63 -7.48
CA THR A 176 -0.22 7.87 -6.98
C THR A 176 0.09 7.74 -5.49
N LEU A 177 -0.88 7.30 -4.68
CA LEU A 177 -0.73 7.07 -3.25
C LEU A 177 0.27 5.94 -2.97
N GLY A 178 0.14 4.81 -3.67
CA GLY A 178 1.00 3.66 -3.48
C GLY A 178 2.46 3.92 -3.83
N LYS A 179 2.74 4.75 -4.85
CA LYS A 179 4.12 5.17 -5.17
C LYS A 179 4.75 6.03 -4.09
N GLN A 180 3.98 6.87 -3.40
CA GLN A 180 4.50 7.64 -2.26
C GLN A 180 4.67 6.77 -1.04
N PHE A 181 3.66 5.98 -0.72
CA PHE A 181 3.70 5.04 0.38
C PHE A 181 4.92 4.11 0.28
N ALA A 182 5.19 3.53 -0.91
CA ALA A 182 6.34 2.68 -1.16
C ALA A 182 7.71 3.38 -1.04
N ARG A 183 7.77 4.72 -1.03
CA ARG A 183 9.01 5.47 -0.79
C ARG A 183 9.24 5.75 0.69
N SER A 184 8.17 5.85 1.46
CA SER A 184 8.19 6.26 2.87
C SER A 184 8.11 5.09 3.84
N PHE A 185 7.58 3.95 3.41
CA PHE A 185 7.48 2.71 4.19
C PHE A 185 8.83 1.98 4.25
#